data_AF-A0A2G1ZUY0-F1
#
_entry.id   AF-A0A2G1ZUY0-F1
#
_cell.length_a   1.000
_cell.length_b   1.000
_cell.length_c   1.000
_cell.angle_alpha   90.00
_cell.angle_beta   90.00
_cell.angle_gamma   90.00
#
_symmetry.space_group_name_H-M   'P 1'
#
loop_
_entity.id
_entity.type
_entity.pdbx_description
1 polymer ?
#
loop_
_entity_poly.entity_id
_entity_poly.type
_entity_poly.pdbx_seq_one_letter_code
_entity_poly.pdbx_strand_id
1 'polypeptide(L)'
;MLQSVLASTKRFLCALAFCFGLAASGQAQTTVALSLDEARAAAQQAALSGNFELARELAAALLQADPNDRAALIVLAAVEPRLGRPDQGRMAGARAWRLATTDGQKYEAARLAAL
;
A
#
# COMPACT_ATOMS: atom_id res chain seq x y z
N MET A 1 -29.06 -27.50 54.50
CA MET A 1 -28.70 -28.22 53.25
C MET A 1 -29.25 -27.46 52.04
N LEU A 2 -28.94 -26.17 51.96
CA LEU A 2 -29.64 -25.16 51.13
C LEU A 2 -28.75 -24.58 50.01
N GLN A 3 -27.61 -25.19 49.67
CA GLN A 3 -26.60 -24.53 48.84
C GLN A 3 -26.18 -25.27 47.56
N SER A 4 -26.70 -26.46 47.27
CA SER A 4 -26.20 -27.28 46.15
C SER A 4 -26.96 -27.11 44.83
N VAL A 5 -28.20 -26.60 44.81
CA VAL A 5 -29.04 -26.61 43.59
C VAL A 5 -29.07 -25.24 42.86
N LEU A 6 -28.78 -24.12 43.52
CA LEU A 6 -28.75 -22.80 42.88
C LEU A 6 -27.53 -22.54 41.98
N ALA A 7 -26.49 -23.38 42.06
CA ALA A 7 -25.24 -23.18 41.32
C ALA A 7 -25.25 -23.78 39.90
N SER A 8 -26.19 -24.68 39.59
CA SER A 8 -26.20 -25.38 38.30
C SER A 8 -26.88 -24.58 37.19
N THR A 9 -27.83 -23.69 37.54
CA THR A 9 -28.59 -22.90 36.56
C THR A 9 -27.90 -21.60 36.17
N LYS A 10 -27.03 -21.04 37.03
CA LYS A 10 -26.27 -19.81 36.73
C LYS A 10 -25.10 -20.03 35.77
N ARG A 11 -24.57 -21.25 35.67
CA ARG A 11 -23.47 -21.59 34.75
C ARG A 11 -23.92 -21.63 33.29
N PHE A 12 -25.21 -21.87 33.03
CA PHE A 12 -25.76 -21.89 31.68
C PHE A 12 -26.08 -20.49 31.13
N LEU A 13 -26.28 -19.48 31.99
CA LEU A 13 -26.62 -18.13 31.55
C LEU A 13 -25.41 -17.28 31.12
N CYS A 14 -24.19 -17.60 31.58
CA CYS A 14 -22.99 -16.86 31.16
C CYS A 14 -22.34 -17.40 29.87
N ALA A 15 -22.70 -18.61 29.43
CA ALA A 15 -22.16 -19.19 28.21
C ALA A 15 -22.82 -18.66 26.93
N LEU A 16 -24.04 -18.10 27.02
CA LEU A 16 -24.78 -17.60 25.85
C LEU A 16 -24.44 -16.16 25.46
N ALA A 17 -23.81 -15.39 26.36
CA ALA A 17 -23.50 -13.97 26.11
C ALA A 17 -22.13 -13.74 25.44
N PHE A 18 -21.25 -14.76 25.39
CA PHE A 18 -19.88 -14.59 24.87
C PHE A 18 -19.74 -14.92 23.37
N CYS A 19 -20.76 -15.50 22.74
CA CYS A 19 -20.68 -15.92 21.34
C CYS A 19 -21.20 -14.89 20.32
N PHE A 20 -21.67 -13.71 20.75
CA PHE A 20 -22.29 -12.73 19.84
C PHE A 20 -21.38 -11.55 19.44
N GLY A 21 -20.15 -11.48 19.95
CA GLY A 21 -19.23 -10.37 19.69
C GLY A 21 -18.24 -10.57 18.55
N LEU A 22 -18.20 -11.75 17.91
CA LEU A 22 -17.14 -12.13 16.96
C LEU A 22 -17.60 -12.22 15.50
N ALA A 23 -18.76 -11.68 15.15
CA ALA A 23 -19.23 -11.65 13.76
C ALA A 23 -19.24 -10.21 13.25
N ALA A 24 -18.59 -10.01 12.09
CA ALA A 24 -18.59 -8.81 11.25
C ALA A 24 -17.50 -7.75 11.54
N SER A 25 -16.24 -8.14 11.47
CA SER A 25 -15.23 -7.29 10.81
C SER A 25 -15.08 -7.73 9.35
N GLY A 26 -16.19 -7.75 8.61
CA GLY A 26 -16.15 -7.85 7.16
C GLY A 26 -15.72 -6.49 6.63
N GLN A 27 -14.41 -6.24 6.54
CA GLN A 27 -13.91 -5.10 5.81
C GLN A 27 -14.41 -5.24 4.38
N ALA A 28 -15.41 -4.44 4.00
CA ALA A 28 -15.82 -4.31 2.62
C ALA A 28 -14.58 -3.78 1.86
N GLN A 29 -13.86 -4.68 1.21
CA GLN A 29 -12.77 -4.34 0.32
C GLN A 29 -13.41 -3.68 -0.91
N THR A 30 -13.59 -2.37 -0.84
CA THR A 30 -14.04 -1.58 -1.99
C THR A 30 -12.94 -1.66 -3.04
N THR A 31 -13.10 -2.58 -3.98
CA THR A 31 -12.21 -2.73 -5.12
C THR A 31 -12.57 -1.68 -6.13
N VAL A 32 -11.77 -0.61 -6.20
CA VAL A 32 -11.93 0.43 -7.22
C VAL A 32 -11.12 0.00 -8.44
N ALA A 33 -11.79 -0.28 -9.54
CA ALA A 33 -11.12 -0.48 -10.82
C ALA A 33 -10.67 0.88 -11.36
N LEU A 34 -9.36 1.08 -11.46
CA LEU A 34 -8.77 2.26 -12.07
C LEU A 34 -8.16 1.87 -13.43
N SER A 35 -8.27 2.77 -14.41
CA SER A 35 -7.42 2.70 -15.58
C SER A 35 -5.95 2.89 -15.20
N LEU A 36 -5.02 2.48 -16.07
CA LEU A 36 -3.58 2.64 -15.82
C LEU A 36 -3.19 4.12 -15.65
N ASP A 37 -3.82 5.02 -16.40
CA ASP A 37 -3.55 6.46 -16.28
C ASP A 37 -4.05 7.04 -14.96
N GLU A 38 -5.23 6.65 -14.50
CA GLU A 38 -5.74 7.05 -13.18
C GLU A 38 -4.86 6.50 -12.06
N ALA A 39 -4.40 5.25 -12.18
CA ALA A 39 -3.49 4.66 -11.20
C ALA A 39 -2.14 5.39 -11.15
N ARG A 40 -1.59 5.84 -12.29
CA ARG A 40 -0.38 6.69 -12.32
C ARG A 40 -0.60 8.02 -11.62
N ALA A 41 -1.72 8.69 -11.91
CA ALA A 41 -2.07 9.95 -11.27
C ALA A 41 -2.25 9.77 -9.75
N ALA A 42 -2.93 8.71 -9.33
CA ALA A 42 -3.11 8.37 -7.92
C ALA A 42 -1.78 8.07 -7.21
N ALA A 43 -0.86 7.33 -7.85
CA ALA A 43 0.46 7.04 -7.29
C ALA A 43 1.28 8.32 -7.07
N GLN A 44 1.26 9.24 -8.05
CA GLN A 44 1.90 10.53 -7.94
C GLN A 44 1.27 11.38 -6.82
N GLN A 45 -0.06 11.45 -6.78
CA GLN A 45 -0.77 12.22 -5.75
C GLN A 45 -0.48 11.69 -4.34
N ALA A 46 -0.44 10.36 -4.16
CA ALA A 46 -0.08 9.73 -2.90
C ALA A 46 1.35 10.12 -2.48
N ALA A 47 2.31 10.11 -3.41
CA ALA A 47 3.69 10.50 -3.14
C ALA A 47 3.78 11.97 -2.71
N LEU A 48 3.10 12.86 -3.43
CA LEU A 48 3.04 14.30 -3.12
C LEU A 48 2.35 14.59 -1.79
N SER A 49 1.38 13.77 -1.41
CA SER A 49 0.64 13.89 -0.14
C SER A 49 1.37 13.26 1.05
N GLY A 50 2.55 12.67 0.84
CA GLY A 50 3.33 12.01 1.90
C GLY A 50 2.88 10.59 2.26
N ASN A 51 1.88 10.05 1.57
CA ASN A 51 1.46 8.65 1.71
C ASN A 51 2.40 7.75 0.87
N PHE A 52 3.64 7.63 1.34
CA PHE A 52 4.73 6.96 0.61
C PHE A 52 4.45 5.47 0.39
N GLU A 53 3.87 4.78 1.38
CA GLU A 53 3.50 3.37 1.28
C GLU A 53 2.45 3.13 0.19
N LEU A 54 1.38 3.93 0.16
CA LEU A 54 0.34 3.84 -0.87
C LEU A 54 0.92 4.13 -2.25
N ALA A 55 1.75 5.17 -2.37
CA ALA A 55 2.40 5.52 -3.63
C ALA A 55 3.27 4.37 -4.14
N ARG A 56 4.02 3.72 -3.25
CA ARG A 56 4.84 2.55 -3.55
C ARG A 56 4.00 1.37 -4.02
N GLU A 57 2.88 1.09 -3.36
CA GLU A 57 1.97 0.00 -3.72
C GLU A 57 1.35 0.20 -5.11
N LEU A 58 0.85 1.40 -5.39
CA LEU A 58 0.29 1.74 -6.70
C LEU A 58 1.37 1.66 -7.79
N ALA A 59 2.56 2.21 -7.55
CA ALA A 59 3.67 2.14 -8.49
C ALA A 59 4.13 0.68 -8.74
N ALA A 60 4.17 -0.16 -7.70
CA ALA A 60 4.51 -1.57 -7.85
C ALA A 60 3.44 -2.33 -8.66
N ALA A 61 2.15 -2.03 -8.46
CA ALA A 61 1.06 -2.61 -9.24
C ALA A 61 1.14 -2.19 -10.72
N LEU A 62 1.43 -0.91 -10.98
CA LEU A 62 1.68 -0.41 -12.34
C LEU A 62 2.85 -1.16 -13.02
N LEU A 63 3.93 -1.43 -12.29
CA LEU A 63 5.08 -2.18 -12.83
C LEU A 63 4.81 -3.67 -13.04
N GLN A 64 3.82 -4.25 -12.36
CA GLN A 64 3.35 -5.59 -12.67
C GLN A 64 2.61 -5.62 -14.01
N ALA A 65 1.86 -4.56 -14.33
CA ALA A 65 1.15 -4.43 -15.59
C ALA A 65 2.10 -4.05 -16.76
N ASP A 66 2.99 -3.09 -16.53
CA ASP A 66 4.03 -2.67 -17.47
C ASP A 66 5.39 -2.51 -16.75
N PRO A 67 6.31 -3.48 -16.88
CA PRO A 67 7.62 -3.44 -16.23
C PRO A 67 8.51 -2.25 -16.62
N ASN A 68 8.16 -1.53 -17.70
CA ASN A 68 8.88 -0.37 -18.22
C ASN A 68 8.08 0.94 -18.07
N ASP A 69 7.06 0.96 -17.21
CA ASP A 69 6.35 2.20 -16.89
C ASP A 69 7.30 3.21 -16.22
N ARG A 70 7.80 4.17 -17.00
CA ARG A 70 8.75 5.19 -16.53
C ARG A 70 8.14 6.02 -15.40
N ALA A 71 6.85 6.34 -15.45
CA ALA A 71 6.21 7.16 -14.43
C ALA A 71 6.16 6.42 -13.09
N ALA A 72 5.81 5.13 -13.10
CA ALA A 72 5.84 4.30 -11.90
C ALA A 72 7.26 4.16 -11.32
N LEU A 73 8.29 4.02 -12.19
CA LEU A 73 9.68 3.99 -11.74
C LEU A 73 10.13 5.31 -11.09
N ILE A 74 9.68 6.46 -11.61
CA ILE A 74 9.95 7.77 -11.01
C ILE A 74 9.30 7.87 -9.61
N VAL A 75 8.06 7.38 -9.46
CA VAL A 75 7.39 7.35 -8.15
C VAL A 75 8.19 6.51 -7.15
N LEU A 76 8.57 5.28 -7.51
CA LEU A 76 9.41 4.43 -6.65
C LEU A 76 10.74 5.10 -6.29
N ALA A 77 11.39 5.71 -7.28
CA ALA A 77 12.66 6.42 -7.06
C ALA A 77 12.53 7.55 -6.02
N ALA A 78 11.39 8.23 -5.99
CA ALA A 78 11.12 9.31 -5.04
C ALA A 78 10.71 8.81 -3.64
N VAL A 79 9.95 7.71 -3.54
CA VAL A 79 9.34 7.29 -2.28
C VAL A 79 10.13 6.22 -1.51
N GLU A 80 10.85 5.33 -2.19
CA GLU A 80 11.63 4.28 -1.52
C GLU A 80 12.68 4.84 -0.53
N PRO A 81 13.42 5.93 -0.83
CA PRO A 81 14.32 6.55 0.16
C PRO A 81 13.57 7.07 1.39
N ARG A 82 12.35 7.59 1.22
CA ARG A 82 11.50 8.07 2.34
C ARG A 82 11.05 6.92 3.24
N LEU A 83 10.98 5.72 2.70
CA LEU A 83 10.65 4.47 3.41
C LEU A 83 11.89 3.75 3.98
N GLY A 84 13.06 4.41 3.98
CA GLY A 84 14.30 3.82 4.49
C GLY A 84 14.96 2.82 3.53
N ARG A 85 14.62 2.87 2.23
CA ARG A 85 15.12 1.97 1.19
C ARG A 85 15.82 2.75 0.06
N PRO A 86 16.86 3.54 0.36
CA PRO A 86 17.49 4.43 -0.62
C PRO A 86 18.07 3.68 -1.83
N ASP A 87 18.63 2.49 -1.61
CA ASP A 87 19.20 1.66 -2.69
C ASP A 87 18.14 1.29 -3.74
N GLN A 88 16.93 0.92 -3.30
CA GLN A 88 15.82 0.61 -4.20
C GLN A 88 15.38 1.85 -4.99
N GLY A 89 15.36 3.01 -4.32
CA GLY A 89 15.08 4.29 -4.96
C GLY A 89 16.08 4.61 -6.08
N ARG A 90 17.39 4.47 -5.80
CA ARG A 90 18.44 4.70 -6.80
C ARG A 90 18.33 3.75 -7.99
N MET A 91 18.06 2.47 -7.73
CA MET A 91 17.88 1.47 -8.80
C MET A 91 16.66 1.81 -9.68
N ALA A 92 15.55 2.24 -9.09
CA ALA A 92 14.37 2.67 -9.82
C ALA A 92 14.66 3.91 -10.67
N GLY A 93 15.37 4.91 -10.11
CA GLY A 93 15.81 6.11 -10.82
C GLY A 93 16.70 5.77 -12.02
N ALA A 94 17.66 4.86 -11.84
CA ALA A 94 18.53 4.40 -12.92
C ALA A 94 17.78 3.62 -14.02
N ARG A 95 16.71 2.87 -13.69
CA ARG A 95 15.82 2.28 -14.71
C ARG A 95 15.03 3.35 -15.44
N ALA A 96 14.45 4.32 -14.71
CA ALA A 96 13.71 5.42 -15.33
C ALA A 96 14.58 6.26 -16.27
N TRP A 97 15.86 6.48 -15.92
CA TRP A 97 16.83 7.18 -16.76
C TRP A 97 17.08 6.47 -18.09
N ARG A 98 17.22 5.14 -18.05
CA ARG A 98 17.43 4.32 -19.27
C ARG A 98 16.22 4.36 -20.22
N LEU A 99 15.03 4.60 -19.70
CA LEU A 99 13.78 4.69 -20.46
C LEU A 99 13.43 6.12 -20.87
N ALA A 100 14.20 7.12 -20.44
CA ALA A 100 13.94 8.52 -20.72
C ALA A 100 14.23 8.86 -22.19
N THR A 101 13.28 9.54 -22.85
CA THR A 101 13.38 9.93 -24.25
C THR A 101 13.72 11.41 -24.42
N THR A 102 13.56 12.22 -23.38
CA THR A 102 13.88 13.66 -23.41
C THR A 102 14.93 14.01 -22.36
N ASP A 103 15.64 15.11 -22.57
CA ASP A 103 16.67 15.56 -21.64
C ASP A 103 16.10 15.94 -20.27
N GLY A 104 14.88 16.50 -20.24
CA GLY A 104 14.16 16.76 -18.99
C GLY A 104 13.90 15.49 -18.18
N GLN A 105 13.46 14.41 -18.85
CA GLN A 105 13.24 13.12 -18.20
C GLN A 105 14.54 12.48 -17.71
N LYS A 106 15.63 12.61 -18.47
CA LYS A 106 16.95 12.13 -18.06
C LYS A 106 17.43 12.88 -16.82
N TYR A 107 17.31 14.20 -16.82
CA TYR A 107 17.71 15.02 -15.67
C TYR A 107 16.92 14.67 -14.41
N GLU A 108 15.59 14.56 -14.52
CA GLU A 108 14.71 14.14 -13.43
C GLU A 108 15.15 12.78 -12.84
N ALA A 109 15.29 11.77 -13.69
CA ALA A 109 15.63 10.43 -13.26
C ALA A 109 17.05 10.35 -12.67
N ALA A 110 18.02 11.06 -13.27
CA ALA A 110 19.40 11.10 -12.77
C ALA A 110 19.48 11.74 -11.39
N ARG A 111 18.72 12.81 -11.15
CA ARG A 111 18.66 13.46 -9.83
C ARG A 111 18.15 12.50 -8.76
N LEU A 112 17.10 11.73 -9.06
CA LEU A 112 16.56 10.75 -8.11
C LEU A 112 17.51 9.56 -7.91
N ALA A 113 18.23 9.15 -8.96
CA ALA A 113 19.23 8.09 -8.87
C ALA A 113 20.46 8.45 -8.01
N ALA A 114 20.64 9.74 -7.68
CA ALA A 114 21.76 10.25 -6.89
C ALA A 114 21.44 10.48 -5.40
N LEU A 115 20.20 10.17 -4.97
CA LEU A 115 19.75 10.30 -3.56
C LEU A 115 20.25 9.15 -2.66
#